data_AF-A0A8K0KKX3-F1
#
_entry.id   AF-A0A8K0KKX3-F1
#
_cell.length_a   1.000
_cell.length_b   1.000
_cell.length_c   1.000
_cell.angle_alpha   90.00
_cell.angle_beta   90.00
_cell.angle_gamma   90.00
#
_symmetry.space_group_name_H-M   'P 1'
#
loop_
_entity.id
_entity.type
_entity.pdbx_description
1 polymer ?
#
loop_
_entity_poly.entity_id
_entity_poly.type
_entity_poly.pdbx_seq_one_letter_code
_entity_poly.pdbx_strand_id
1 'polypeptide(L)'
;MELFDSRLEVAKSLDSRPRQVDLELLSVEYSKFKADLHEQLNYIMSRISILENVSTRFNEKLDDLEQYSRRNCLLIHGLQESAKEDCLAVTKEFLTFNLGIQVNPCMLDRAHRIDKQRESKSRHMIVKFINYQDRARVWQAKKSLKSSGFVITESLTSYRMKLLNETRELLDKSKSVDLRWQDRCATR
;
A
#
# COMPACT_ATOMS: atom_id res chain seq x y z
N MET A 1 -12.59 -34.04 22.85
CA MET A 1 -12.06 -33.88 24.22
C MET A 1 -12.88 -34.73 25.17
N GLU A 2 -14.15 -34.41 25.46
CA GLU A 2 -15.01 -35.19 26.39
C GLU A 2 -15.14 -36.70 26.07
N LEU A 3 -15.19 -37.07 24.79
CA LEU A 3 -15.29 -38.47 24.35
C LEU A 3 -13.96 -39.24 24.49
N PHE A 4 -12.84 -38.53 24.58
CA PHE A 4 -11.53 -39.10 24.86
C PHE A 4 -11.34 -39.27 26.37
N ASP A 5 -11.75 -38.26 27.15
CA ASP A 5 -11.64 -38.27 28.61
C ASP A 5 -12.51 -39.38 29.24
N SER A 6 -13.73 -39.58 28.73
CA SER A 6 -14.58 -40.71 29.15
C SER A 6 -14.00 -42.08 28.80
N ARG A 7 -13.35 -42.24 27.64
CA ARG A 7 -12.68 -43.49 27.25
C ARG A 7 -11.40 -43.73 28.06
N LEU A 8 -10.70 -42.67 28.46
CA LEU A 8 -9.52 -42.74 29.32
C LEU A 8 -9.89 -43.19 30.74
N GLU A 9 -10.97 -42.69 31.31
CA GLU A 9 -11.45 -43.11 32.63
C GLU A 9 -11.90 -44.59 32.64
N VAL A 10 -12.59 -45.04 31.58
CA VAL A 10 -12.93 -46.46 31.41
C VAL A 10 -11.66 -47.33 31.30
N ALA A 11 -10.64 -46.89 30.55
CA ALA A 11 -9.38 -47.62 30.41
C ALA A 11 -8.58 -47.71 31.72
N LYS A 12 -8.64 -46.68 32.59
CA LYS A 12 -8.03 -46.70 33.93
C LYS A 12 -8.72 -47.65 34.90
N SER A 13 -10.02 -47.89 34.72
CA SER A 13 -10.83 -48.80 35.56
C SER A 13 -10.63 -50.29 35.24
N LEU A 14 -10.05 -50.61 34.07
CA LEU A 14 -9.70 -51.97 33.66
C LEU A 14 -8.33 -52.32 34.23
N ASP A 15 -8.31 -53.10 35.32
CA ASP A 15 -7.13 -53.44 36.14
C ASP A 15 -6.16 -54.46 35.48
N SER A 16 -6.09 -54.47 34.15
CA SER A 16 -5.11 -55.27 33.40
C SER A 16 -3.80 -54.49 33.32
N ARG A 17 -2.80 -54.87 34.12
CA ARG A 17 -1.43 -54.36 33.94
C ARG A 17 -0.96 -54.73 32.54
N PRO A 18 -0.77 -53.76 31.62
CA PRO A 18 -0.23 -54.07 30.30
C PRO A 18 1.13 -54.76 30.46
N ARG A 19 1.40 -55.79 29.64
CA ARG A 19 2.73 -56.43 29.67
C ARG A 19 3.75 -55.38 29.26
N GLN A 20 4.93 -55.40 29.86
CA GLN A 20 5.98 -54.40 29.62
C GLN A 20 6.30 -54.21 28.13
N VAL A 21 6.19 -55.29 27.35
CA VAL A 21 6.34 -55.32 25.88
C VAL A 21 5.28 -54.47 25.15
N ASP A 22 4.04 -54.41 25.65
CA ASP A 22 2.95 -53.64 25.04
C ASP A 22 3.14 -52.12 25.28
N LEU A 23 3.73 -51.73 26.41
CA LEU A 23 4.08 -50.34 26.70
C LEU A 23 5.24 -49.84 25.83
N GLU A 24 6.26 -50.68 25.65
CA GLU A 24 7.41 -50.34 24.82
C GLU A 24 7.00 -50.14 23.36
N LEU A 25 6.16 -51.04 22.81
CA LEU A 25 5.63 -50.91 21.45
C LEU A 25 4.84 -49.61 21.27
N LEU A 26 3.94 -49.29 22.21
CA LEU A 26 3.14 -48.07 22.18
C LEU A 26 4.00 -46.80 22.27
N SER A 27 5.08 -46.83 23.06
CA SER A 27 6.01 -45.70 23.15
C SER A 27 6.74 -45.46 21.82
N VAL A 28 7.09 -46.53 21.11
CA VAL A 28 7.70 -46.47 19.78
C VAL A 28 6.70 -45.91 18.77
N GLU A 29 5.47 -46.41 18.73
CA GLU A 29 4.42 -45.89 17.85
C GLU A 29 4.11 -44.41 18.12
N TYR A 30 4.02 -44.02 19.40
CA TYR A 30 3.82 -42.62 19.79
C TYR A 30 4.99 -41.74 19.35
N SER A 31 6.22 -42.22 19.49
CA SER A 31 7.41 -41.47 19.05
C SER A 31 7.44 -41.27 17.53
N LYS A 32 7.05 -42.29 16.74
CA LYS A 32 6.92 -42.21 15.29
C LYS A 32 5.83 -41.22 14.90
N PHE A 33 4.64 -41.34 15.48
CA PHE A 33 3.54 -40.40 15.25
C PHE A 33 3.92 -38.96 15.60
N LYS A 34 4.61 -38.75 16.73
CA LYS A 34 5.12 -37.45 17.13
C LYS A 34 6.11 -36.90 16.10
N ALA A 35 7.02 -37.73 15.59
CA ALA A 35 7.99 -37.32 14.57
C ALA A 35 7.28 -36.91 13.26
N ASP A 36 6.32 -37.71 12.78
CA ASP A 36 5.54 -37.42 11.58
C ASP A 36 4.76 -36.10 11.73
N LEU A 37 4.17 -35.85 12.90
CA LEU A 37 3.49 -34.57 13.19
C LEU A 37 4.45 -33.39 13.20
N HIS A 38 5.65 -33.53 13.79
CA HIS A 38 6.64 -32.46 13.78
C HIS A 38 7.13 -32.18 12.36
N GLU A 39 7.30 -33.21 11.53
CA GLU A 39 7.67 -33.05 10.12
C GLU A 39 6.59 -32.29 9.35
N GLN A 40 5.32 -32.70 9.49
CA GLN A 40 4.20 -32.00 8.85
C GLN A 40 4.08 -30.55 9.32
N LEU A 41 4.26 -30.28 10.61
CA LEU A 41 4.22 -28.93 11.17
C LEU A 41 5.35 -28.08 10.60
N ASN A 42 6.57 -28.59 10.56
CA ASN A 42 7.72 -27.90 9.96
C ASN A 42 7.49 -27.62 8.47
N TYR A 43 6.93 -28.59 7.75
CA TYR A 43 6.56 -28.43 6.34
C TYR A 43 5.54 -27.29 6.18
N ILE A 44 4.45 -27.30 6.95
CA ILE A 44 3.41 -26.26 6.88
C ILE A 44 3.99 -24.89 7.23
N MET A 45 4.79 -24.78 8.30
CA MET A 45 5.45 -23.52 8.67
C MET A 45 6.36 -23.00 7.56
N SER A 46 7.16 -23.88 6.95
CA SER A 46 8.03 -23.50 5.82
C SER A 46 7.22 -22.99 4.64
N ARG A 47 6.08 -23.63 4.34
CA ARG A 47 5.18 -23.23 3.26
C ARG A 47 4.51 -21.89 3.54
N ILE A 48 4.06 -21.64 4.76
CA ILE A 48 3.50 -20.34 5.17
C ILE A 48 4.55 -19.25 4.97
N SER A 49 5.77 -19.45 5.46
CA SER A 49 6.86 -18.48 5.30
C SER A 49 7.16 -18.18 3.82
N ILE A 50 7.21 -19.21 2.96
CA ILE A 50 7.41 -19.02 1.53
C ILE A 50 6.25 -18.22 0.92
N LEU A 51 5.00 -18.55 1.26
CA LEU A 51 3.81 -17.86 0.75
C LEU A 51 3.76 -16.40 1.19
N GLU A 52 4.10 -16.10 2.44
CA GLU A 52 4.17 -14.72 2.95
C GLU A 52 5.23 -13.91 2.19
N ASN A 53 6.41 -14.49 1.96
CA ASN A 53 7.48 -13.86 1.20
C ASN A 53 7.05 -13.58 -0.25
N VAL A 54 6.40 -14.55 -0.89
CA VAL A 54 5.89 -14.42 -2.27
C VAL A 54 4.81 -13.34 -2.34
N SER A 55 3.86 -13.35 -1.40
CA SER A 55 2.81 -12.33 -1.29
C SER A 55 3.39 -10.93 -1.13
N THR A 56 4.40 -10.78 -0.27
CA THR A 56 5.09 -9.50 -0.06
C THR A 56 5.74 -9.00 -1.34
N ARG A 57 6.51 -9.86 -2.04
CA ARG A 57 7.15 -9.53 -3.32
C ARG A 57 6.14 -9.17 -4.42
N PHE A 58 4.99 -9.84 -4.45
CA PHE A 58 3.94 -9.50 -5.40
C PHE A 58 3.32 -8.14 -5.10
N ASN A 59 3.04 -7.83 -3.84
CA ASN A 59 2.52 -6.53 -3.44
C ASN A 59 3.51 -5.39 -3.76
N GLU A 60 4.80 -5.59 -3.53
CA GLU A 60 5.84 -4.62 -3.91
C GLU A 60 5.85 -4.35 -5.43
N LYS A 61 5.80 -5.41 -6.25
CA LYS A 61 5.75 -5.27 -7.71
C LYS A 61 4.48 -4.58 -8.20
N LEU A 62 3.33 -4.88 -7.59
CA LEU A 62 2.07 -4.23 -7.90
C LEU A 62 2.12 -2.74 -7.58
N ASP A 63 2.64 -2.38 -6.40
CA ASP A 63 2.84 -1.00 -5.98
C ASP A 63 3.78 -0.25 -6.93
N ASP A 64 4.88 -0.87 -7.38
CA ASP A 64 5.80 -0.30 -8.36
C ASP A 64 5.14 -0.02 -9.72
N LEU A 65 4.37 -0.98 -10.23
CA LEU A 65 3.66 -0.83 -11.50
C LEU A 65 2.58 0.26 -11.42
N GLU A 66 1.83 0.29 -10.32
CA GLU A 66 0.81 1.31 -10.08
C GLU A 66 1.43 2.71 -10.01
N GLN A 67 2.53 2.87 -9.27
CA GLN A 67 3.22 4.15 -9.17
C GLN A 67 3.88 4.57 -10.48
N TYR A 68 4.40 3.62 -11.27
CA TYR A 68 4.93 3.91 -12.59
C TYR A 68 3.85 4.50 -13.50
N SER A 69 2.64 3.94 -13.49
CA SER A 69 1.47 4.47 -14.20
C SER A 69 1.06 5.86 -13.72
N ARG A 70 1.19 6.13 -12.41
CA ARG A 70 0.85 7.43 -11.78
C ARG A 70 1.94 8.50 -11.86
N ARG A 71 3.13 8.18 -12.35
CA ARG A 71 4.28 9.11 -12.36
C ARG A 71 4.02 10.40 -13.11
N ASN A 72 3.24 10.33 -14.19
CA ASN A 72 2.84 11.49 -14.98
C ASN A 72 1.54 12.14 -14.46
N CYS A 73 1.08 11.79 -13.27
CA CYS A 73 -0.12 12.34 -12.68
C CYS A 73 0.21 13.32 -11.53
N LEU A 74 -0.52 14.42 -11.46
CA LEU A 74 -0.53 15.35 -10.34
C LEU A 74 -1.96 15.50 -9.80
N LEU A 75 -2.05 15.80 -8.51
CA LEU A 75 -3.29 16.13 -7.83
C LEU A 75 -3.33 17.62 -7.53
N ILE A 76 -4.42 18.28 -7.92
CA ILE A 76 -4.68 19.69 -7.63
C ILE A 76 -5.81 19.76 -6.61
N HIS A 77 -5.53 20.43 -5.49
CA HIS A 77 -6.46 20.65 -4.39
C HIS A 77 -6.94 22.09 -4.35
N GLY A 78 -8.17 22.32 -3.89
CA GLY A 78 -8.75 23.65 -3.69
C GLY A 78 -9.53 24.20 -4.88
N LEU A 79 -9.59 23.48 -6.01
CA LEU A 79 -10.41 23.85 -7.15
C LEU A 79 -11.90 23.69 -6.81
N GLN A 80 -12.68 24.77 -6.99
CA GLN A 80 -14.13 24.74 -6.84
C GLN A 80 -14.77 23.76 -7.83
N GLU A 81 -15.83 23.08 -7.41
CA GLU A 81 -16.48 22.02 -8.17
C GLU A 81 -17.81 22.53 -8.74
N SER A 82 -18.08 22.22 -10.01
CA SER A 82 -19.35 22.53 -10.67
C SER A 82 -19.94 21.25 -11.28
N ALA A 83 -21.27 21.14 -11.28
CA ALA A 83 -22.00 19.92 -11.63
C ALA A 83 -21.75 19.41 -13.06
N LYS A 84 -21.33 20.28 -13.98
CA LYS A 84 -21.01 19.96 -15.39
C LYS A 84 -19.73 20.65 -15.85
N GLU A 85 -18.67 20.56 -15.06
CA GLU A 85 -17.38 21.15 -15.43
C GLU A 85 -16.64 20.31 -16.48
N ASP A 86 -16.03 20.99 -17.45
CA ASP A 86 -14.96 20.39 -18.27
C ASP A 86 -13.66 20.42 -17.47
N CYS A 87 -13.30 19.28 -16.88
CA CYS A 87 -12.12 19.13 -16.06
C CYS A 87 -10.82 19.50 -16.80
N LEU A 88 -10.74 19.28 -18.11
CA LEU A 88 -9.58 19.66 -18.91
C LEU A 88 -9.50 21.17 -19.09
N ALA A 89 -10.62 21.82 -19.38
CA ALA A 89 -10.68 23.28 -19.49
C ALA A 89 -10.31 23.97 -18.17
N VAL A 90 -10.92 23.54 -17.06
CA VAL A 90 -10.62 24.07 -15.71
C VAL A 90 -9.14 23.89 -15.37
N THR A 91 -8.56 22.73 -15.70
CA THR A 91 -7.13 22.49 -15.48
C THR A 91 -6.27 23.43 -16.33
N LYS A 92 -6.59 23.63 -17.61
CA LYS A 92 -5.86 24.54 -18.50
C LYS A 92 -5.87 25.96 -17.97
N GLU A 93 -7.05 26.46 -17.60
CA GLU A 93 -7.21 27.79 -17.00
C GLU A 93 -6.38 27.93 -15.73
N PHE A 94 -6.44 26.96 -14.82
CA PHE A 94 -5.65 26.97 -13.59
C PHE A 94 -4.14 27.03 -13.88
N LEU A 95 -3.63 26.21 -14.80
CA LEU A 95 -2.21 26.22 -15.14
C LEU A 95 -1.77 27.54 -15.78
N THR A 96 -2.63 28.17 -16.58
CA THR A 96 -2.30 29.46 -17.22
C THR A 96 -2.40 30.64 -16.24
N PHE A 97 -3.49 30.76 -15.47
CA PHE A 97 -3.70 31.90 -14.60
C PHE A 97 -2.93 31.82 -13.29
N ASN A 98 -2.87 30.65 -12.65
CA ASN A 98 -2.24 30.51 -11.32
C ASN A 98 -0.75 30.17 -11.40
N LEU A 99 -0.30 29.52 -12.48
CA LEU A 99 1.11 29.13 -12.65
C LEU A 99 1.82 29.88 -13.78
N GLY A 100 1.11 30.64 -14.62
CA GLY A 100 1.71 31.34 -15.76
C GLY A 100 2.24 30.39 -16.85
N ILE A 101 1.75 29.15 -16.90
CA ILE A 101 2.22 28.15 -17.86
C ILE A 101 1.29 28.14 -19.07
N GLN A 102 1.85 28.35 -20.26
CA GLN A 102 1.13 28.17 -21.51
C GLN A 102 0.84 26.69 -21.74
N VAL A 103 -0.45 26.34 -21.82
CA VAL A 103 -0.88 24.94 -21.97
C VAL A 103 -1.19 24.65 -23.43
N ASN A 104 -0.39 23.76 -24.02
CA ASN A 104 -0.66 23.25 -25.37
C ASN A 104 -1.72 22.14 -25.32
N PRO A 105 -2.49 21.93 -26.40
CA PRO A 105 -3.47 20.84 -26.49
C PRO A 105 -2.86 19.45 -26.22
N CYS A 106 -1.61 19.23 -26.62
CA CYS A 106 -0.89 17.96 -26.45
C CYS A 106 -0.15 17.83 -25.10
N MET A 107 -0.37 18.73 -24.13
CA MET A 107 0.31 18.68 -22.83
C MET A 107 -0.39 17.73 -21.86
N LEU A 108 -1.72 17.66 -21.92
CA LEU A 108 -2.57 16.91 -21.00
C LEU A 108 -3.21 15.72 -21.73
N ASP A 109 -3.16 14.55 -21.12
CA ASP A 109 -3.87 13.35 -21.58
C ASP A 109 -5.32 13.39 -21.08
N ARG A 110 -5.51 13.42 -19.76
CA ARG A 110 -6.84 13.41 -19.11
C ARG A 110 -6.83 14.19 -17.82
N ALA A 111 -7.96 14.78 -17.47
CA ALA A 111 -8.23 15.36 -16.16
C ALA A 111 -9.62 14.95 -15.68
N HIS A 112 -9.75 14.64 -14.40
CA HIS A 112 -11.05 14.33 -13.79
C HIS A 112 -11.00 14.49 -12.27
N ARG A 113 -12.17 14.63 -11.64
CA ARG A 113 -12.28 14.63 -10.17
C ARG A 113 -12.12 13.22 -9.61
N ILE A 114 -11.37 13.11 -8.53
CA ILE A 114 -11.20 11.91 -7.72
C ILE A 114 -11.87 12.15 -6.36
N ASP A 115 -12.19 11.06 -5.67
CA ASP A 115 -12.87 10.98 -4.37
C ASP A 115 -14.39 10.97 -4.46
N LYS A 116 -15.01 10.50 -3.38
CA LYS A 116 -16.46 10.55 -3.20
C LYS A 116 -16.86 11.99 -2.93
N GLN A 117 -17.97 12.41 -3.54
CA GLN A 117 -18.54 13.73 -3.30
C GLN A 117 -18.89 13.88 -1.81
N ARG A 118 -18.49 15.00 -1.21
CA ARG A 118 -18.79 15.38 0.17
C ARG A 118 -19.26 16.82 0.17
N GLU A 119 -20.27 17.13 0.97
CA GLU A 119 -20.90 18.46 0.98
C GLU A 119 -19.94 19.59 1.39
N SER A 120 -18.94 19.30 2.23
CA SER A 120 -18.07 20.33 2.82
C SER A 120 -16.74 20.54 2.11
N LYS A 121 -16.37 19.72 1.12
CA LYS A 121 -15.04 19.79 0.50
C LYS A 121 -15.04 19.41 -0.97
N SER A 122 -14.54 20.32 -1.80
CA SER A 122 -14.35 20.10 -3.24
C SER A 122 -13.39 18.92 -3.48
N ARG A 123 -13.78 18.06 -4.42
CA ARG A 123 -13.00 16.89 -4.81
C ARG A 123 -11.66 17.28 -5.45
N HIS A 124 -10.65 16.42 -5.29
CA HIS A 124 -9.34 16.66 -5.87
C HIS A 124 -9.39 16.43 -7.38
N MET A 125 -8.70 17.27 -8.15
CA MET A 125 -8.54 17.07 -9.59
C MET A 125 -7.28 16.24 -9.82
N ILE A 126 -7.40 15.06 -10.44
CA ILE A 126 -6.23 14.39 -11.00
C ILE A 126 -6.03 14.86 -12.43
N VAL A 127 -4.76 15.10 -12.76
CA VAL A 127 -4.35 15.51 -14.11
C VAL A 127 -3.22 14.61 -14.53
N LYS A 128 -3.40 13.93 -15.67
CA LYS A 128 -2.38 13.13 -16.32
C LYS A 128 -1.77 13.91 -17.46
N PHE A 129 -0.45 14.07 -17.41
CA PHE A 129 0.34 14.68 -18.47
C PHE A 129 0.78 13.62 -19.48
N ILE A 130 0.95 14.03 -20.73
CA ILE A 130 1.50 13.13 -21.76
C ILE A 130 2.97 12.86 -21.46
N ASN A 131 3.73 13.91 -21.17
CA ASN A 131 5.18 13.84 -20.95
C ASN A 131 5.56 14.18 -19.51
N TYR A 132 6.59 13.49 -18.99
CA TYR A 132 7.12 13.77 -17.66
C TYR A 132 7.70 15.18 -17.54
N GLN A 133 8.28 15.73 -18.62
CA GLN A 133 8.88 17.06 -18.63
C GLN A 133 7.85 18.16 -18.33
N ASP A 134 6.67 18.06 -18.95
CA ASP A 134 5.57 18.99 -18.74
C ASP A 134 5.03 18.90 -17.30
N ARG A 135 4.86 17.68 -16.80
CA ARG A 135 4.54 17.41 -15.40
C ARG A 135 5.56 18.04 -14.46
N ALA A 136 6.86 17.85 -14.73
CA ALA A 136 7.95 18.36 -13.90
C ALA A 136 7.98 19.90 -13.89
N ARG A 137 7.71 20.54 -15.03
CA ARG A 137 7.59 22.01 -15.13
C ARG A 137 6.49 22.52 -14.21
N VAL A 138 5.30 21.90 -14.25
CA VAL A 138 4.19 22.24 -13.34
C VAL A 138 4.56 22.00 -11.88
N TRP A 139 5.20 20.86 -11.59
CA TRP A 139 5.64 20.52 -10.24
C TRP A 139 6.63 21.54 -9.64
N GLN A 140 7.55 22.06 -10.45
CA GLN A 140 8.50 23.08 -10.02
C GLN A 140 7.81 24.43 -9.80
N ALA A 141 6.88 24.79 -10.69
CA ALA A 141 6.13 26.03 -10.62
C ALA A 141 5.21 26.11 -9.40
N LYS A 142 4.78 24.99 -8.82
CA LYS A 142 3.84 24.96 -7.67
C LYS A 142 4.27 25.82 -6.48
N LYS A 143 5.55 26.16 -6.36
CA LYS A 143 6.07 27.06 -5.31
C LYS A 143 5.42 28.45 -5.37
N SER A 144 4.96 28.90 -6.54
CA SER A 144 4.21 30.15 -6.70
C SER A 144 2.82 30.11 -6.05
N LEU A 145 2.26 28.92 -5.83
CA LEU A 145 0.94 28.73 -5.23
C LEU A 145 0.92 28.90 -3.71
N LYS A 146 2.06 29.20 -3.09
CA LYS A 146 2.09 29.57 -1.67
C LYS A 146 1.12 30.73 -1.44
N SER A 147 0.35 30.67 -0.35
CA SER A 147 -0.74 31.60 -0.01
C SER A 147 -1.95 31.69 -0.96
N SER A 148 -1.99 30.96 -2.08
CA SER A 148 -3.12 31.01 -3.02
C SER A 148 -4.34 30.16 -2.60
N GLY A 149 -4.19 29.34 -1.56
CA GLY A 149 -5.21 28.34 -1.16
C GLY A 149 -5.20 27.05 -2.00
N PHE A 150 -4.47 27.03 -3.11
CA PHE A 150 -4.28 25.84 -3.92
C PHE A 150 -3.04 25.04 -3.49
N VAL A 151 -3.15 23.72 -3.58
CA VAL A 151 -2.03 22.82 -3.30
C VAL A 151 -1.89 21.83 -4.45
N ILE A 152 -0.66 21.58 -4.88
CA ILE A 152 -0.33 20.52 -5.84
C ILE A 152 0.48 19.44 -5.14
N THR A 153 0.00 18.19 -5.22
CA THR A 153 0.67 17.00 -4.68
C THR A 153 0.88 15.93 -5.76
N GLU A 154 1.76 14.98 -5.49
CA GLU A 154 1.98 13.85 -6.39
C GLU A 154 0.85 12.82 -6.22
N SER A 155 0.48 12.16 -7.31
CA SER A 155 -0.39 11.00 -7.23
C SER A 155 0.41 9.78 -6.77
N LEU A 156 0.43 9.55 -5.46
CA LEU A 156 1.11 8.39 -4.86
C LEU A 156 0.12 7.24 -4.63
N THR A 157 0.63 6.01 -4.56
CA THR A 157 -0.12 4.87 -4.04
C THR A 157 -0.42 5.02 -2.55
N SER A 158 -1.40 4.27 -2.04
CA SER A 158 -1.77 4.33 -0.62
C SER A 158 -0.60 4.00 0.31
N TYR A 159 0.23 3.02 -0.06
CA TYR A 159 1.43 2.64 0.68
C TYR A 159 2.45 3.79 0.73
N ARG A 160 2.79 4.37 -0.41
CA ARG A 160 3.75 5.47 -0.51
C ARG A 160 3.25 6.76 0.15
N MET A 161 1.95 7.03 0.06
CA MET A 161 1.32 8.15 0.76
C MET A 161 1.42 7.99 2.28
N LYS A 162 1.18 6.77 2.80
CA LYS A 162 1.35 6.46 4.22
C LYS A 162 2.80 6.69 4.66
N LEU A 163 3.77 6.15 3.91
CA LEU A 163 5.20 6.34 4.18
C LEU A 163 5.60 7.82 4.17
N LEU A 164 5.08 8.61 3.23
CA LEU A 164 5.33 10.05 3.16
C LEU A 164 4.80 10.78 4.39
N ASN A 165 3.60 10.43 4.86
CA ASN A 165 2.99 11.04 6.04
C ASN A 165 3.77 10.69 7.31
N GLU A 166 4.13 9.41 7.49
CA GLU A 166 4.97 8.97 8.61
C GLU A 166 6.33 9.70 8.62
N THR A 167 6.95 9.84 7.45
CA THR A 167 8.22 10.57 7.32
C THR A 167 8.08 12.05 7.71
N ARG A 168 6.98 12.70 7.32
CA ARG A 168 6.69 14.09 7.70
C ARG A 168 6.50 14.24 9.21
N GLU A 169 5.74 13.35 9.84
CA GLU A 169 5.53 13.37 11.29
C GLU A 169 6.84 13.21 12.07
N LEU A 170 7.74 12.35 11.60
CA LEU A 170 9.07 12.19 12.19
C LEU A 170 9.93 13.44 12.02
N LEU A 171 9.83 14.10 10.88
CA LEU A 171 10.58 15.34 10.60
C LEU A 171 10.12 16.50 11.48
N ASP A 172 8.80 16.65 11.65
CA ASP A 172 8.23 17.67 12.52
C ASP A 172 8.67 17.50 13.98
N LYS A 173 8.84 16.25 14.43
CA LYS A 173 9.36 15.91 15.76
C LYS A 173 10.86 16.19 15.90
N SER A 174 11.66 15.94 14.86
CA SER A 174 13.12 16.03 14.93
C SER A 174 13.68 17.44 14.68
N LYS A 175 12.86 18.41 14.21
CA LYS A 175 13.18 19.83 14.02
C LYS A 175 14.50 20.14 13.26
N SER A 176 15.08 19.20 12.51
CA SER A 176 16.44 19.39 12.00
C SER A 176 16.81 18.52 10.80
N VAL A 177 16.02 18.48 9.72
CA VAL A 177 16.54 18.07 8.39
C VAL A 177 15.71 18.71 7.26
N ASP A 178 16.34 19.43 6.32
CA ASP A 178 15.69 19.79 5.04
C ASP A 178 15.78 18.58 4.09
N LEU A 179 14.81 17.66 4.18
CA LEU A 179 14.73 16.52 3.26
C LEU A 179 13.99 16.93 1.98
N ARG A 180 14.75 17.09 0.89
CA ARG A 180 14.17 17.20 -0.46
C ARG A 180 13.86 15.81 -1.00
N TRP A 181 12.58 15.48 -1.09
CA TRP A 181 12.13 14.30 -1.82
C TRP A 181 12.47 14.47 -3.31
N GLN A 182 13.27 13.56 -3.85
CA GLN A 182 13.56 13.45 -5.28
C GLN A 182 13.10 12.07 -5.76
N ASP A 183 12.33 12.04 -6.84
CA ASP A 183 12.08 10.80 -7.57
C ASP A 183 13.44 10.17 -7.93
N ARG A 184 13.71 8.95 -7.46
CA ARG A 184 14.95 8.19 -7.75
C ARG A 184 15.24 7.96 -9.24
N CYS A 185 14.36 8.40 -10.13
CA CYS A 185 14.47 8.20 -11.57
C CYS A 185 15.02 9.42 -12.35
N ALA A 186 15.51 10.46 -11.68
CA ALA A 186 16.12 11.64 -12.34
C ALA A 186 17.64 11.53 -12.55
N THR A 187 18.28 10.48 -12.04
CA THR A 187 19.71 10.22 -12.17
C THR A 187 19.96 8.80 -12.66
N ARG A 188 19.78 8.61 -13.98
CA ARG A 188 20.49 7.60 -14.76
C ARG A 188 20.98 8.25 -16.02
#